data_AF-A0A6N8GVN2-F1
#
_entry.id   AF-A0A6N8GVN2-F1
#
_cell.length_a   1.000
_cell.length_b   1.000
_cell.length_c   1.000
_cell.angle_alpha   90.00
_cell.angle_beta   90.00
_cell.angle_gamma   90.00
#
_symmetry.space_group_name_H-M   'P 1'
#
loop_
_entity.id
_entity.type
_entity.pdbx_description
1 polymer ?
#
loop_
_entity_poly.entity_id
_entity_poly.type
_entity_poly.pdbx_seq_one_letter_code
_entity_poly.pdbx_strand_id
1 'polypeptide(L)' 'MKEYEPPKMIGRRVPFSMRVLPEQHRRAFEKAAALGLSQADYIGALIDRDHGLPNAIDDRQNAEELPITKTA' A
#
# COMPACT_ATOMS: atom_id res chain seq x y z
N MET A 1 -4.90 -27.71 -7.47
CA MET A 1 -4.94 -26.23 -7.40
C MET A 1 -5.12 -25.71 -8.81
N LYS A 2 -5.88 -24.63 -9.00
CA LYS A 2 -5.89 -23.93 -10.29
C LYS A 2 -4.56 -23.19 -10.43
N GLU A 3 -3.92 -23.29 -11.58
CA GLU A 3 -2.72 -22.51 -11.89
C GLU A 3 -3.06 -21.02 -11.89
N TYR A 4 -2.14 -20.19 -11.40
CA TYR A 4 -2.35 -18.75 -11.36
C TYR A 4 -2.20 -18.16 -12.77
N GLU A 5 -3.25 -17.52 -13.26
CA GLU A 5 -3.24 -16.79 -14.53
C GLU A 5 -3.33 -15.29 -14.23
N PRO A 6 -2.25 -14.50 -14.39
CA PRO A 6 -2.28 -13.09 -14.09
C PRO A 6 -3.16 -12.32 -15.09
N PRO A 7 -3.93 -11.31 -14.63
CA PRO A 7 -4.65 -10.41 -15.52
C PRO A 7 -3.71 -9.64 -16.47
N LYS A 8 -4.27 -9.05 -17.53
CA LYS A 8 -3.51 -8.20 -18.45
C LYS A 8 -2.88 -7.00 -17.71
N MET A 9 -1.61 -6.76 -17.98
CA MET A 9 -0.89 -5.58 -17.50
C MET A 9 -1.44 -4.29 -18.10
N ILE A 10 -1.55 -3.26 -17.27
CA ILE A 10 -1.83 -1.87 -17.62
C ILE A 10 -0.62 -1.05 -17.14
N GLY A 11 0.32 -0.80 -18.05
CA GLY A 11 1.64 -0.27 -17.69
C GLY A 11 2.39 -1.27 -16.80
N ARG A 12 2.72 -0.87 -15.57
CA ARG A 12 3.41 -1.71 -14.57
C ARG A 12 2.48 -2.35 -13.53
N ARG A 13 1.16 -2.27 -13.70
CA ARG A 13 0.18 -2.78 -12.72
C ARG A 13 -0.81 -3.73 -13.38
N VAL A 14 -1.44 -4.61 -12.59
CA VAL A 14 -2.61 -5.39 -13.00
C VAL A 14 -3.86 -4.87 -12.29
N PRO A 15 -5.05 -4.97 -12.90
CA PRO A 15 -6.30 -4.68 -12.20
C PRO A 15 -6.52 -5.67 -11.04
N PHE A 16 -6.88 -5.15 -9.88
CA PHE A 16 -7.26 -5.92 -8.71
C PHE A 16 -8.74 -5.68 -8.39
N SER A 17 -9.61 -6.50 -8.98
CA SER A 17 -11.05 -6.38 -8.82
C SER A 17 -11.51 -7.02 -7.51
N MET A 18 -12.01 -6.22 -6.57
CA MET A 18 -12.50 -6.72 -5.29
C MET A 18 -13.81 -6.04 -4.86
N ARG A 19 -14.53 -6.71 -3.96
CA ARG A 19 -15.66 -6.14 -3.21
C ARG A 19 -15.28 -6.15 -1.74
N VAL A 20 -15.53 -5.04 -1.05
CA VAL A 20 -15.27 -4.89 0.40
C VAL A 20 -16.52 -4.35 1.08
N LEU A 21 -16.58 -4.49 2.39
CA LEU A 21 -17.63 -3.87 3.20
C LEU A 21 -17.51 -2.34 3.15
N PRO A 22 -18.62 -1.58 3.27
CA PRO A 22 -18.59 -0.12 3.28
C PRO A 22 -17.62 0.45 4.33
N GLU A 23 -17.56 -0.15 5.52
CA GLU A 23 -16.68 0.29 6.61
C GLU A 23 -15.21 0.05 6.28
N GLN A 24 -14.90 -1.05 5.59
CA GLN A 24 -13.53 -1.34 5.14
C GLN A 24 -13.08 -0.34 4.08
N HIS A 25 -13.98 -0.02 3.12
CA HIS A 25 -13.70 1.01 2.12
C HIS A 25 -13.43 2.37 2.78
N ARG A 26 -14.26 2.78 3.75
CA ARG A 26 -14.06 4.04 4.49
C ARG A 26 -12.72 4.06 5.24
N ARG A 27 -12.38 2.98 5.97
CA ARG A 27 -11.10 2.87 6.67
C ARG A 27 -9.91 2.94 5.71
N ALA A 28 -10.00 2.29 4.55
CA ALA A 28 -8.95 2.36 3.53
C ALA A 28 -8.81 3.78 2.96
N PHE A 29 -9.93 4.48 2.71
CA PHE A 29 -9.91 5.87 2.28
C PHE A 29 -9.19 6.77 3.30
N GLU A 30 -9.61 6.73 4.57
CA GLU A 30 -9.06 7.58 5.63
C GLU A 30 -7.58 7.29 5.89
N LYS A 31 -7.19 6.01 5.94
CA LYS A 31 -5.80 5.60 6.18
C LYS A 31 -4.88 5.92 5.00
N ALA A 32 -5.32 5.65 3.77
CA ALA A 32 -4.54 6.00 2.58
C ALA A 32 -4.30 7.52 2.52
N ALA A 33 -5.33 8.32 2.79
CA ALA A 33 -5.21 9.78 2.84
C ALA A 33 -4.22 10.26 3.92
N ALA A 34 -4.34 9.72 5.15
CA ALA A 34 -3.43 10.06 6.25
C ALA A 34 -1.97 9.69 5.96
N LEU A 35 -1.76 8.62 5.18
CA LEU A 35 -0.43 8.20 4.78
C LEU A 35 0.07 8.90 3.51
N GLY A 36 -0.75 9.69 2.79
CA GLY A 36 -0.37 10.25 1.49
C GLY A 36 -0.18 9.16 0.42
N LEU A 37 -1.07 8.18 0.39
CA LEU A 37 -1.12 7.07 -0.57
C LEU A 37 -2.46 7.08 -1.32
N SER A 38 -2.49 6.51 -2.52
CA SER A 38 -3.77 6.12 -3.11
C SER A 38 -4.35 4.91 -2.36
N GLN A 39 -5.67 4.70 -2.44
CA GLN A 39 -6.28 3.49 -1.86
C GLN A 39 -5.66 2.20 -2.44
N ALA A 40 -5.34 2.19 -3.74
CA ALA A 40 -4.72 1.04 -4.39
C ALA A 40 -3.31 0.76 -3.85
N ASP A 41 -2.51 1.81 -3.62
CA ASP A 41 -1.17 1.67 -3.03
C ASP A 41 -1.24 1.25 -1.57
N TYR A 42 -2.23 1.73 -0.82
CA TYR A 42 -2.48 1.29 0.55
C TYR A 42 -2.82 -0.21 0.62
N ILE A 43 -3.68 -0.71 -0.27
CA ILE A 43 -3.99 -2.14 -0.35
C ILE A 43 -2.75 -2.95 -0.77
N GLY A 44 -2.00 -2.49 -1.77
CA GLY A 44 -0.74 -3.13 -2.17
C GLY A 44 0.25 -3.25 -1.01
N ALA A 45 0.43 -2.18 -0.23
CA ALA A 45 1.29 -2.19 0.94
C ALA A 45 0.80 -3.13 2.05
N LEU A 46 -0.52 -3.28 2.24
CA LEU A 46 -1.07 -4.27 3.17
C LEU A 46 -0.80 -5.71 2.73
N ILE A 47 -0.85 -5.99 1.42
CA ILE A 47 -0.51 -7.31 0.87
C ILE A 47 0.97 -7.62 1.13
N ASP A 48 1.86 -6.68 0.78
CA ASP A 48 3.30 -6.85 1.02
C ASP A 48 3.61 -7.03 2.52
N ARG A 49 2.95 -6.25 3.38
CA ARG A 49 3.05 -6.38 4.84
C ARG A 49 2.62 -7.75 5.36
N ASP A 50 1.52 -8.31 4.85
CA ASP A 50 1.03 -9.65 5.24
C ASP A 50 2.05 -10.74 4.88
N HIS A 51 2.77 -10.56 3.76
CA HIS A 51 3.86 -11.42 3.35
C HIS A 51 5.20 -11.15 4.05
N GLY A 52 5.27 -10.18 4.97
CA GLY A 52 6.51 -9.78 5.64
C GLY A 52 7.52 -9.10 4.71
N LEU A 53 7.06 -8.55 3.60
CA LEU A 53 7.88 -7.80 2.64
C LEU A 53 7.95 -6.30 3.02
N PRO A 54 9.01 -5.59 2.59
CA PRO A 54 9.08 -4.13 2.71
C PRO A 54 7.85 -3.47 2.07
N ASN A 55 7.31 -2.46 2.73
CA ASN A 55 6.05 -1.85 2.32
C ASN A 55 5.95 -0.37 2.72
N ALA A 56 5.17 0.39 1.95
CA ALA A 56 5.05 1.83 2.11
C ALA A 56 4.34 2.28 3.41
N ILE A 57 3.68 1.39 4.15
CA ILE A 57 3.04 1.73 5.43
C ILE A 57 4.10 1.77 6.53
N ASP A 58 4.91 0.71 6.62
CA ASP A 58 5.88 0.54 7.71
C ASP A 58 7.20 1.26 7.40
N ASP A 59 7.65 1.27 6.14
CA ASP A 59 8.89 1.95 5.74
C ASP A 59 8.81 3.48 5.92
N ARG A 60 7.61 4.06 5.81
CA ARG A 60 7.37 5.48 6.12
C ARG A 60 7.38 5.78 7.61
N GLN A 61 6.98 4.82 8.45
CA GLN A 61 7.09 4.96 9.90
C GLN A 61 8.53 4.79 10.37
N ASN A 62 9.32 3.99 9.65
CA ASN A 62 10.74 3.79 9.87
C ASN A 62 11.63 4.81 9.13
N ALA A 63 11.05 5.75 8.39
CA ALA A 63 11.76 6.92 7.87
C ALA A 63 12.03 7.87 9.04
N GLU A 64 12.92 7.46 9.94
CA GLU A 64 13.50 8.32 10.96
C GLU A 64 13.93 9.64 10.32
N GLU A 65 13.62 10.71 11.05
CA GLU A 65 13.86 12.11 10.72
C GLU A 65 15.17 12.29 9.95
N LEU A 66 15.07 12.75 8.69
CA LEU A 66 16.23 13.17 7.92
C LEU A 66 17.08 14.12 8.80
N PRO A 67 18.38 13.85 9.00
CA PRO A 67 19.23 14.68 9.86
C PRO A 67 19.59 15.96 9.10
N ILE A 68 18.64 16.87 8.96
CA ILE A 68 18.85 18.21 8.39
C ILE A 68 19.07 19.28 9.48
N THR A 69 19.26 18.89 10.74
CA THR A 69 19.46 19.84 11.87
C THR A 69 20.82 19.70 12.58
N LYS A 70 21.87 19.24 11.89
CA LYS A 70 23.24 19.29 12.43
C LYS A 70 24.27 19.82 11.43
N THR A 71 23.99 21.00 10.89
CA THR A 71 25.07 21.88 10.41
C THR A 71 24.69 23.32 10.74
N ALA A 72 25.14 23.79 11.90
CA ALA A 72 25.24 25.19 12.28
C ALA A 72 26.62 25.40 12.90
#